data_AF-A0A7G8H9M6-F1
#
_entry.id   AF-A0A7G8H9M6-F1
#
_cell.length_a   1.000
_cell.length_b   1.000
_cell.length_c   1.000
_cell.angle_alpha   90.00
_cell.angle_beta   90.00
_cell.angle_gamma   90.00
#
_symmetry.space_group_name_H-M   'P 1'
#
loop_
_entity.id
_entity.type
_entity.pdbx_description
1 polymer ?
#
loop_
_entity_poly.entity_id
_entity_poly.type
_entity_poly.pdbx_seq_one_letter_code
_entity_poly.pdbx_strand_id
1 'polypeptide(L)' 'MPSAAKELTIGDLEAGFSAYCQALRRLVADGRDLDAIRRTVCWDYLNRLHTSLPQDYRSPDDLIQRYRREA' A
#
# COMPACT_ATOMS: atom_id res chain seq x y z
N MET A 1 12.90 19.10 -8.55
CA MET A 1 13.10 19.06 -7.08
C MET A 1 11.93 18.27 -6.50
N PRO A 2 12.17 17.30 -5.58
CA PRO A 2 11.30 16.13 -5.39
C PRO A 2 9.88 16.54 -5.02
N SER A 3 8.93 16.03 -5.79
CA SER A 3 7.52 16.39 -5.76
C SER A 3 6.89 15.98 -4.41
N ALA A 4 6.49 16.99 -3.65
CA ALA A 4 5.48 16.94 -2.60
C ALA A 4 5.62 15.82 -1.54
N ALA A 5 6.69 15.89 -0.75
CA ALA A 5 6.58 15.49 0.66
C ALA A 5 5.81 16.58 1.43
N LYS A 6 4.57 16.89 1.00
CA LYS A 6 3.58 17.33 1.99
C LYS A 6 3.39 16.08 2.83
N GLU A 7 3.71 16.17 4.11
CA GLU A 7 3.41 15.12 5.07
C GLU A 7 1.90 14.88 5.00
N LEU A 8 1.50 13.94 4.13
CA LEU A 8 0.11 13.54 3.97
C LEU A 8 -0.33 13.09 5.34
N THR A 9 -1.34 13.77 5.87
CA THR A 9 -1.93 13.39 7.15
C THR A 9 -2.54 12.00 7.00
N ILE A 10 -2.72 11.30 8.12
CA ILE A 10 -3.36 9.97 8.12
C ILE A 10 -4.68 10.01 7.36
N GLY A 11 -5.50 11.06 7.54
CA GLY A 11 -6.76 11.22 6.80
C GLY A 11 -6.61 11.35 5.27
N ASP A 12 -5.54 11.96 4.78
CA ASP A 12 -5.27 12.05 3.33
C ASP A 12 -4.83 10.68 2.77
N LEU A 13 -4.03 9.93 3.55
CA LEU A 13 -3.67 8.55 3.22
C LEU A 13 -4.90 7.62 3.21
N GLU A 14 -5.80 7.77 4.17
CA GLU A 14 -7.06 7.01 4.22
C GLU A 14 -7.94 7.31 3.01
N ALA A 15 -8.05 8.58 2.61
CA ALA A 15 -8.78 8.97 1.40
C ALA A 15 -8.19 8.30 0.13
N GLY A 16 -6.86 8.15 0.09
CA GLY A 16 -6.14 7.43 -0.98
C GLY A 16 -6.12 5.91 -0.87
N PHE A 17 -6.58 5.33 0.24
CA PHE A 17 -6.40 3.90 0.57
C PHE A 17 -6.90 2.95 -0.53
N SER A 18 -8.10 3.21 -1.06
CA SER A 18 -8.69 2.41 -2.13
C SER A 18 -7.82 2.40 -3.39
N ALA A 19 -7.21 3.53 -3.74
CA ALA A 19 -6.32 3.63 -4.89
C ALA A 19 -5.01 2.87 -4.67
N TYR A 20 -4.44 2.94 -3.46
CA TYR A 20 -3.24 2.19 -3.09
C TYR A 20 -3.48 0.67 -3.13
N CYS A 21 -4.61 0.20 -2.59
CA CYS A 21 -5.01 -1.20 -2.68
C CYS A 21 -5.16 -1.68 -4.13
N GLN A 22 -5.79 -0.88 -4.99
CA GLN A 22 -5.98 -1.23 -6.39
C GLN A 22 -4.64 -1.29 -7.15
N ALA A 23 -3.74 -0.33 -6.88
CA ALA A 23 -2.38 -0.34 -7.43
C ALA A 23 -1.60 -1.58 -6.96
N LEU A 24 -1.67 -1.91 -5.66
CA LEU A 24 -1.02 -3.09 -5.08
C LEU A 24 -1.53 -4.37 -5.74
N ARG A 25 -2.85 -4.54 -5.85
CA ARG A 25 -3.47 -5.69 -6.52
C ARG A 25 -2.98 -5.81 -7.97
N ARG A 26 -2.84 -4.69 -8.69
CA ARG A 26 -2.38 -4.71 -10.08
C ARG A 26 -0.91 -5.13 -10.19
N LEU A 27 -0.04 -4.66 -9.30
CA LEU A 27 1.36 -5.10 -9.24
C LEU A 27 1.47 -6.59 -8.94
N VAL A 28 0.61 -7.09 -8.03
CA VAL A 28 0.55 -8.51 -7.69
C VAL A 28 0.06 -9.36 -8.88
N ALA A 29 -0.98 -8.92 -9.56
CA ALA A 29 -1.51 -9.59 -10.75
C ALA A 29 -0.50 -9.57 -11.93
N ASP A 30 0.33 -8.53 -12.02
CA ASP A 30 1.44 -8.42 -12.97
C ASP A 30 2.60 -9.39 -12.63
N GLY A 31 2.54 -10.10 -11.51
CA GLY A 31 3.56 -11.05 -11.07
C GLY A 31 4.81 -10.37 -10.51
N ARG A 32 4.69 -9.12 -10.03
CA ARG A 32 5.83 -8.38 -9.48
C ARG A 32 6.31 -9.01 -8.18
N ASP A 33 7.63 -9.02 -8.02
CA ASP A 33 8.27 -9.53 -6.81
C ASP A 33 7.90 -8.70 -5.57
N LEU A 34 7.84 -9.35 -4.41
CA LEU A 34 7.53 -8.70 -3.14
C LEU A 34 8.51 -7.58 -2.80
N ASP A 35 9.81 -7.77 -3.06
CA ASP A 35 10.82 -6.74 -2.81
C ASP A 35 10.57 -5.51 -3.71
N ALA A 36 10.20 -5.75 -4.96
CA ALA A 36 9.87 -4.68 -5.90
C ALA A 36 8.62 -3.91 -5.45
N ILE A 37 7.61 -4.61 -4.91
CA ILE A 37 6.39 -4.00 -4.38
C ILE A 37 6.69 -3.19 -3.12
N ARG A 38 7.51 -3.71 -2.20
CA ARG A 38 7.91 -3.00 -0.96
C ARG A 38 8.62 -1.68 -1.22
N ARG A 39 9.30 -1.57 -2.37
CA ARG A 39 9.98 -0.35 -2.82
C ARG A 39 9.03 0.68 -3.46
N THR A 40 7.74 0.39 -3.57
CA THR A 40 6.76 1.31 -4.15
C THR A 40 6.14 2.23 -3.10
N VAL A 41 5.73 3.42 -3.56
CA VAL A 41 5.08 4.43 -2.71
C VAL A 41 3.75 3.95 -2.14
N CYS A 42 2.96 3.17 -2.88
CA CYS A 42 1.69 2.64 -2.36
C CYS A 42 1.91 1.66 -1.21
N TRP A 43 2.99 0.86 -1.24
CA TRP A 43 3.33 0.00 -0.10
C TRP A 43 3.73 0.81 1.12
N ASP A 44 4.56 1.85 0.97
CA ASP A 44 4.97 2.72 2.08
C ASP A 44 3.76 3.39 2.75
N TYR A 45 2.80 3.89 1.96
CA TYR A 45 1.57 4.49 2.46
C TYR A 45 0.67 3.49 3.20
N LEU A 46 0.49 2.28 2.67
CA LEU A 46 -0.23 1.21 3.35
C LEU A 46 0.46 0.81 4.66
N ASN A 47 1.80 0.73 4.65
CA ASN A 47 2.58 0.43 5.84
C ASN A 47 2.44 1.53 6.90
N ARG A 48 2.45 2.81 6.51
CA ARG A 48 2.21 3.95 7.44
C ARG A 48 0.81 3.93 8.03
N LEU A 49 -0.20 3.65 7.22
CA LEU A 49 -1.59 3.49 7.69
C LEU A 49 -1.69 2.36 8.70
N HIS A 50 -1.15 1.19 8.38
CA HIS A 50 -1.10 0.05 9.29
C HIS A 50 -0.31 0.36 10.58
N THR A 51 0.82 1.07 10.48
CA THR A 51 1.62 1.46 11.65
C THR A 51 0.85 2.42 12.56
N SER A 52 0.06 3.32 11.96
CA SER A 52 -0.73 4.31 12.71
C SER A 52 -2.02 3.72 13.28
N LEU A 53 -2.65 2.79 12.55
CA LEU A 53 -3.96 2.21 12.82
C LEU A 53 -3.95 0.69 12.53
N PRO A 54 -3.22 -0.12 13.31
CA PRO A 54 -3.04 -1.55 13.03
C PRO A 54 -4.32 -2.38 13.24
N GLN A 55 -5.30 -1.83 13.96
CA GLN A 55 -6.58 -2.45 14.23
C GLN A 55 -7.58 -2.30 13.07
N ASP A 56 -7.52 -1.18 12.33
CA ASP A 56 -8.40 -0.89 11.20
C ASP A 56 -7.79 -1.36 9.87
N TYR A 57 -6.47 -1.22 9.72
CA TYR A 57 -5.77 -1.49 8.46
C TYR A 57 -4.88 -2.72 8.59
N ARG A 58 -5.01 -3.67 7.64
CA ARG A 58 -4.11 -4.83 7.56
C ARG A 58 -2.74 -4.44 7.04
N SER A 59 -1.72 -5.21 7.44
CA SER A 59 -0.37 -5.06 6.91
C SER A 59 -0.37 -5.26 5.39
N PRO A 60 0.41 -4.47 4.63
CA PRO A 60 0.47 -4.60 3.18
C PRO A 60 0.96 -5.99 2.72
N ASP A 61 1.79 -6.67 3.51
CA ASP A 61 2.19 -8.06 3.24
C ASP A 61 0.98 -9.04 3.26
N ASP A 62 0.05 -8.91 4.21
CA ASP A 62 -1.17 -9.75 4.26
C ASP A 62 -2.06 -9.47 3.04
N LEU A 63 -2.19 -8.19 2.66
CA LEU A 63 -2.93 -7.79 1.46
C LEU A 63 -2.33 -8.40 0.20
N ILE A 64 -1.00 -8.35 0.03
CA ILE A 64 -0.32 -8.97 -1.10
C ILE A 64 -0.55 -10.48 -1.11
N GLN A 65 -0.35 -11.16 0.03
CA GLN A 65 -0.54 -12.61 0.12
C GLN A 65 -2.00 -13.02 -0.16
N ARG A 66 -2.95 -12.16 0.18
CA ARG A 66 -4.35 -12.33 -0.20
C ARG A 66 -4.54 -12.17 -1.71
N TYR A 67 -4.08 -11.06 -2.29
CA TYR A 67 -4.22 -10.80 -3.73
C TYR A 67 -3.52 -11.86 -4.59
N ARG A 68 -2.39 -12.41 -4.14
CA ARG A 68 -1.70 -13.52 -4.81
C ARG A 68 -2.50 -14.83 -4.80
N ARG A 69 -3.39 -15.02 -3.82
CA ARG A 69 -4.28 -16.19 -3.74
C ARG A 69 -5.56 -16.00 -4.56
N GLU A 70 -5.96 -14.75 -4.80
CA GLU A 70 -7.16 -14.40 -5.58
C GLU A 70 -6.87 -14.14 -7.08
N ALA A 71 -5.60 -14.04 -7.48
CA ALA A 71 -5.15 -13.82 -8.86
C ALA A 71 -4.76 -15.14 -9.55
#